data_AF-A0A7S0QCF4-F1
#
_entry.id   AF-A0A7S0QCF4-F1
#
_cell.length_a   1.000
_cell.length_b   1.000
_cell.length_c   1.000
_cell.angle_alpha   90.00
_cell.angle_beta   90.00
_cell.angle_gamma   90.00
#
_symmetry.space_group_name_H-M   'P 1'
#
loop_
_entity.id
_entity.type
_entity.pdbx_description
1 polymer ?
#
loop_
_entity_poly.entity_id
_entity_poly.type
_entity_poly.pdbx_seq_one_letter_code
_entity_poly.pdbx_strand_id
1 'polypeptide(L)'
;DFLMKYLPRLEVPPIVGSKTTGAGDFAYALGSIALSAVTIPAEGLAVAFAGRRVSVRAADLSAQLRNFTWIYRQKAFPYLKDSGTADADVRGLSLWISFDLDGLAAAAAAAGA
;
A
#
# COMPACT_ATOMS: atom_id res chain seq x y z
N ASP A 1 -4.94 1.67 17.96
CA ASP A 1 -5.92 0.99 17.11
C ASP A 1 -6.38 1.71 15.83
N PHE A 2 -6.33 3.04 15.72
CA PHE A 2 -6.79 3.75 14.53
C PHE A 2 -6.11 3.26 13.23
N LEU A 3 -4.78 3.25 13.13
CA LEU A 3 -4.06 2.86 11.91
C LEU A 3 -4.35 1.43 11.43
N MET A 4 -4.48 0.48 12.35
CA MET A 4 -4.78 -0.92 12.03
C MET A 4 -6.15 -1.10 11.37
N LYS A 5 -7.09 -0.18 11.62
CA LYS A 5 -8.42 -0.20 11.03
C LYS A 5 -8.46 0.32 9.58
N TYR A 6 -7.55 1.23 9.21
CA TYR A 6 -7.57 1.89 7.90
C TYR A 6 -6.57 1.32 6.90
N LEU A 7 -5.42 0.80 7.37
CA LEU A 7 -4.40 0.23 6.48
C LEU A 7 -4.92 -0.95 5.62
N PRO A 8 -5.76 -1.86 6.13
CA PRO A 8 -6.32 -2.94 5.31
C PRO A 8 -7.33 -2.47 4.25
N ARG A 9 -7.80 -1.21 4.35
CA ARG A 9 -8.71 -0.60 3.38
C ARG A 9 -7.98 0.17 2.28
N LEU A 10 -6.65 0.20 2.34
CA LEU A 10 -5.84 0.83 1.33
C LEU A 10 -5.82 -0.05 0.09
N GLU A 11 -6.61 0.33 -0.91
CA GLU A 11 -6.51 -0.26 -2.24
C GLU A 11 -5.27 0.28 -2.95
N VAL A 12 -4.39 -0.62 -3.36
CA VAL A 12 -3.22 -0.25 -4.15
C VAL A 12 -3.66 -0.23 -5.63
N PRO A 13 -3.38 0.86 -6.36
CA PRO A 13 -3.77 0.95 -7.76
C PRO A 13 -3.11 -0.16 -8.59
N PRO A 14 -3.75 -0.61 -9.68
CA PRO A 14 -3.17 -1.62 -10.55
C PRO A 14 -1.81 -1.18 -11.08
N ILE A 15 -0.84 -2.10 -11.05
CA ILE A 15 0.51 -1.87 -11.56
C ILE A 15 0.52 -2.37 -13.00
N VAL A 16 0.77 -1.48 -13.95
CA VAL A 16 0.86 -1.83 -15.38
C VAL A 16 2.26 -1.51 -15.87
N GLY A 17 2.82 -2.38 -16.70
CA GLY A 17 4.14 -2.15 -17.26
C GLY A 17 4.43 -2.97 -18.51
N SER A 18 5.60 -2.73 -19.06
CA SER A 18 6.17 -3.60 -20.09
C SER A 18 7.64 -3.82 -19.87
N LYS A 19 8.13 -5.03 -20.14
CA LYS A 19 9.52 -5.42 -19.96
C LYS A 19 10.01 -6.23 -21.14
N THR A 20 11.18 -5.86 -21.64
CA THR A 20 11.94 -6.66 -22.62
C THR A 20 12.78 -7.68 -21.87
N THR A 21 12.72 -8.93 -22.32
CA THR A 21 13.50 -10.05 -21.78
C THR A 21 14.19 -10.78 -22.93
N GLY A 22 15.10 -11.72 -22.63
CA GLY A 22 15.71 -12.58 -23.66
C GLY A 22 14.68 -13.41 -24.45
N ALA A 23 13.46 -13.56 -23.94
CA ALA A 23 12.34 -14.24 -24.60
C ALA A 23 11.40 -13.27 -25.37
N GLY A 24 11.72 -11.98 -25.42
CA GLY A 24 10.93 -10.94 -26.12
C GLY A 24 10.27 -9.94 -25.19
N ASP A 25 9.35 -9.15 -25.78
CA ASP A 25 8.67 -8.04 -25.11
C ASP A 25 7.34 -8.47 -24.50
N PHE A 26 7.18 -8.22 -23.20
CA PHE A 26 5.98 -8.56 -22.45
C PHE A 26 5.32 -7.29 -21.90
N ALA A 27 4.02 -7.16 -22.09
CA ALA A 27 3.17 -6.27 -21.30
C ALA A 27 2.61 -7.07 -20.12
N TYR A 28 2.53 -6.46 -18.94
CA TYR A 28 2.00 -7.10 -17.74
C TYR A 28 1.14 -6.13 -16.93
N ALA A 29 0.21 -6.69 -16.17
CA ALA A 29 -0.56 -5.96 -15.18
C ALA A 29 -0.74 -6.79 -13.91
N LEU A 30 -0.69 -6.12 -12.77
CA LEU A 30 -1.06 -6.65 -11.45
C LEU A 30 -2.27 -5.85 -10.95
N GLY A 31 -3.31 -6.54 -10.54
CA GLY A 31 -4.58 -5.93 -10.10
C GLY A 31 -5.09 -6.53 -8.80
N SER A 32 -6.16 -5.95 -8.26
CA SER A 32 -6.79 -6.39 -7.00
C SER A 32 -5.80 -6.49 -5.84
N ILE A 33 -4.85 -5.56 -5.77
CA ILE A 33 -3.81 -5.55 -4.75
C ILE A 33 -4.40 -4.93 -3.49
N ALA A 34 -4.70 -5.79 -2.51
CA ALA A 34 -5.17 -5.39 -1.20
C ALA A 34 -4.16 -5.80 -0.13
N LEU A 35 -3.83 -4.87 0.77
CA LEU A 35 -3.00 -5.14 1.93
C LEU A 35 -3.84 -5.84 3.00
N SER A 36 -3.37 -6.99 3.46
CA SER A 36 -3.96 -7.75 4.56
C SER A 36 -2.89 -8.04 5.61
N ALA A 37 -3.34 -8.33 6.84
CA ALA A 37 -2.46 -8.70 7.97
C ALA A 37 -1.25 -7.76 8.17
N VAL A 38 -1.46 -6.44 8.08
CA VAL A 38 -0.41 -5.45 8.29
C VAL A 38 0.07 -5.49 9.74
N THR A 39 1.36 -5.72 9.94
CA THR A 39 2.01 -5.76 11.26
C THR A 39 2.98 -4.61 11.38
N ILE A 40 2.86 -3.84 12.47
CA ILE A 40 3.75 -2.72 12.80
C ILE A 40 4.51 -3.08 14.08
N PRO A 41 5.83 -3.28 14.02
CA PRO A 41 6.61 -3.48 15.22
C PRO A 41 6.62 -2.20 16.07
N ALA A 42 6.50 -2.35 17.39
CA ALA A 42 6.45 -1.21 18.30
C ALA A 42 7.77 -0.40 18.25
N GLU A 43 8.93 -1.07 18.11
CA GLU A 43 10.22 -0.39 17.95
C GLU A 43 10.33 0.46 16.68
N GLY A 44 9.56 0.13 15.63
CA GLY A 44 9.57 0.87 14.36
C GLY A 44 8.65 2.09 14.36
N LEU A 45 7.85 2.29 15.42
CA LEU A 45 6.83 3.32 15.48
C LEU A 45 7.31 4.55 16.27
N ALA A 46 7.48 5.67 15.57
CA ALA A 46 7.79 6.97 16.16
C ALA A 46 6.63 7.94 15.92
N VAL A 47 6.17 8.60 16.99
CA VAL A 47 5.17 9.67 16.93
C VAL A 47 5.82 10.95 17.43
N ALA A 48 5.82 11.97 16.59
CA ALA A 48 6.40 13.27 16.90
C ALA A 48 5.32 14.35 16.82
N PHE A 49 5.38 15.29 17.77
CA PHE A 49 4.52 16.46 17.81
C PHE A 49 5.38 17.70 17.56
N ALA A 50 4.99 18.53 16.59
CA ALA A 50 5.66 19.78 16.27
C ALA A 50 4.59 20.89 16.16
N GLY A 51 4.34 21.57 17.28
CA GLY A 51 3.24 22.55 17.37
C GLY A 51 1.88 21.87 17.14
N ARG A 52 1.21 22.24 16.05
CA ARG A 52 -0.07 21.65 15.63
C ARG A 52 0.08 20.48 14.66
N ARG A 53 1.30 20.06 14.35
CA ARG A 53 1.55 18.91 13.47
C ARG A 53 1.81 17.66 14.28
N VAL A 54 1.16 16.57 13.91
CA VAL A 54 1.48 15.24 14.39
C VAL A 54 2.05 14.44 13.23
N SER A 55 3.24 13.89 13.41
CA SER A 55 3.91 13.03 12.45
C SER A 55 4.03 11.63 13.02
N VAL A 56 3.55 10.64 12.28
CA VAL A 56 3.69 9.22 12.57
C VAL A 56 4.63 8.62 11.54
N ARG A 57 5.71 8.03 12.02
CA ARG A 57 6.65 7.25 11.21
C ARG A 57 6.62 5.82 11.70
N ALA A 58 6.37 4.87 10.81
CA ALA A 58 6.45 3.46 11.08
C ALA A 58 7.43 2.81 10.11
N ALA A 59 8.44 2.10 10.63
CA ALA A 59 9.45 1.38 9.86
C ALA A 59 9.31 -0.13 10.07
N ASP A 60 9.94 -0.90 9.17
CA ASP A 60 9.98 -2.37 9.21
C ASP A 60 8.60 -3.03 9.29
N LEU A 61 7.63 -2.40 8.64
CA LEU A 61 6.28 -2.92 8.48
C LEU A 61 6.32 -4.21 7.64
N SER A 62 5.47 -5.15 7.98
CA SER A 62 5.18 -6.31 7.14
C SER A 62 3.70 -6.38 6.81
N ALA A 63 3.38 -6.92 5.64
CA ALA A 63 2.02 -7.07 5.16
C ALA A 63 1.91 -8.28 4.24
N GLN A 64 0.70 -8.78 4.05
CA GLN A 64 0.39 -9.86 3.14
C GLN A 64 -0.51 -9.35 2.03
N LEU A 65 -0.20 -9.72 0.79
CA LEU A 65 -1.05 -9.54 -0.36
C LEU A 65 -1.65 -10.91 -0.68
N ARG A 66 -2.97 -11.01 -0.64
CA ARG A 66 -3.67 -12.27 -0.89
C ARG A 66 -4.53 -12.15 -2.13
N ASN A 67 -4.52 -13.18 -2.96
CA ASN A 67 -5.37 -13.33 -4.14
C ASN A 67 -5.29 -12.13 -5.11
N PHE A 68 -4.12 -11.49 -5.24
CA PHE A 68 -3.96 -10.43 -6.24
C PHE A 68 -3.92 -11.07 -7.63
N THR A 69 -4.45 -10.37 -8.61
CA THR A 69 -4.52 -10.87 -9.99
C THR A 69 -3.28 -10.46 -10.75
N TRP A 70 -2.81 -11.33 -11.63
CA TRP A 70 -1.74 -11.04 -12.56
C TRP A 70 -2.15 -11.47 -13.97
N ILE A 71 -1.65 -10.73 -14.96
CA ILE A 71 -1.78 -11.06 -16.37
C ILE A 71 -0.52 -10.60 -17.09
N TYR A 72 -0.07 -11.39 -18.06
CA TYR A 72 0.93 -10.95 -19.02
C TYR A 72 0.55 -11.32 -20.45
N ARG A 73 1.13 -10.57 -21.40
CA ARG A 73 1.03 -10.83 -22.83
C ARG A 73 2.32 -10.44 -23.53
N GLN A 74 2.87 -11.37 -24.31
CA GLN A 74 3.95 -11.14 -25.24
C GLN A 74 3.44 -10.37 -26.46
N LYS A 75 4.19 -9.34 -26.88
CA LYS A 75 3.81 -8.48 -28.00
C LYS A 75 4.04 -9.12 -29.38
N ALA A 76 4.97 -10.08 -29.45
CA ALA A 76 5.38 -10.74 -30.69
C ALA A 76 5.28 -12.26 -30.60
N PHE A 77 5.39 -12.95 -31.75
CA PHE A 77 5.37 -14.41 -31.84
C PHE A 77 6.36 -15.05 -30.84
N PRO A 78 5.98 -16.11 -30.09
CA PRO A 78 4.77 -16.92 -30.25
C PRO A 78 3.49 -16.40 -29.54
N TYR A 79 3.45 -15.12 -29.16
CA TYR A 79 2.28 -14.46 -28.55
C TYR A 79 1.84 -15.09 -27.23
N LEU A 80 2.82 -15.49 -26.40
CA LEU A 80 2.55 -16.07 -25.08
C LEU A 80 1.69 -15.13 -24.24
N LYS A 81 0.73 -15.69 -23.52
CA LYS A 81 -0.11 -14.95 -22.59
C LYS A 81 -0.55 -15.90 -21.50
N ASP A 82 -0.71 -15.36 -20.30
CA ASP A 82 -1.28 -16.11 -19.19
C ASP A 82 -1.82 -15.13 -18.14
N SER A 83 -2.66 -15.64 -17.25
CA SER A 83 -3.24 -14.89 -16.16
C SER A 83 -3.58 -15.80 -15.00
N GLY A 84 -3.56 -15.25 -13.79
CA GLY A 84 -3.95 -16.01 -12.61
C GLY A 84 -4.03 -15.14 -11.36
N THR A 85 -4.02 -15.82 -10.22
CA THR A 85 -3.90 -15.21 -8.91
C THR A 85 -2.56 -15.57 -8.29
N ALA A 86 -2.12 -14.74 -7.35
CA ALA A 86 -0.93 -14.99 -6.57
C ALA A 86 -1.06 -14.37 -5.17
N ASP A 87 -0.17 -14.82 -4.29
CA ASP A 87 0.02 -14.34 -2.94
C ASP A 87 1.45 -13.82 -2.78
N ALA A 88 1.63 -12.82 -1.94
CA ALA A 88 2.96 -12.27 -1.63
C ALA A 88 3.04 -11.80 -0.17
N ASP A 89 4.21 -12.02 0.44
CA ASP A 89 4.57 -11.40 1.71
C ASP A 89 5.46 -10.19 1.43
N VAL A 90 5.07 -9.04 1.97
CA VAL A 90 5.81 -7.78 1.85
C VAL A 90 6.48 -7.49 3.20
N ARG A 91 7.78 -7.18 3.17
CA ARG A 91 8.59 -6.88 4.34
C ARG A 91 9.39 -5.61 4.13
N GLY A 92 9.76 -4.93 5.22
CA GLY A 92 10.56 -3.70 5.18
C GLY A 92 9.81 -2.48 4.66
N LEU A 93 8.47 -2.48 4.77
CA LEU A 93 7.67 -1.33 4.39
C LEU A 93 7.91 -0.18 5.39
N SER A 94 7.90 1.06 4.90
CA SER A 94 7.99 2.24 5.74
C SER A 94 6.84 3.19 5.42
N LEU A 95 6.21 3.72 6.45
CA LEU A 95 5.07 4.63 6.37
C LEU A 95 5.44 5.94 7.08
N TRP A 96 5.17 7.06 6.44
CA TRP A 96 5.28 8.37 7.07
C TRP A 96 4.00 9.17 6.78
N ILE A 97 3.25 9.45 7.84
CA ILE A 97 2.02 10.25 7.80
C ILE A 97 2.26 11.50 8.63
N SER A 98 1.85 12.66 8.13
CA SER A 98 1.81 13.89 8.92
C SER A 98 0.46 14.57 8.74
N PHE A 99 -0.14 15.02 9.83
CA PHE A 99 -1.40 15.75 9.83
C PHE A 99 -1.30 17.03 10.64
N ASP A 100 -1.90 18.09 10.11
CA ASP A 100 -2.03 19.38 10.79
C ASP A 100 -3.37 19.41 11.56
N LEU A 101 -3.32 19.75 12.85
CA LEU A 101 -4.44 19.78 13.78
C LEU A 101 -5.32 21.03 13.60
N ASP A 102 -5.30 21.67 12.44
CA ASP A 102 -6.09 22.88 12.17
C ASP A 102 -7.60 22.61 12.15
N GLY A 103 -8.02 21.37 11.84
CA GLY A 103 -9.43 20.97 11.78
C GLY A 103 -10.05 20.42 13.07
N LEU A 104 -9.26 20.02 14.08
CA LEU A 104 -9.82 19.37 15.28
C LEU A 104 -10.49 20.35 16.24
N ALA A 105 -9.99 21.59 16.32
CA ALA A 105 -10.53 22.63 17.18
C ALA A 105 -11.91 23.14 16.69
N ALA A 106 -12.12 23.19 15.37
CA ALA A 106 -13.40 23.61 14.79
C ALA A 106 -14.52 22.60 15.06
N ALA A 107 -14.21 21.30 15.03
CA ALA A 107 -15.19 20.24 15.33
C ALA A 107 -15.55 20.18 16.83
N ALA A 108 -14.58 20.41 17.73
CA ALA A 108 -14.84 20.48 19.17
C ALA A 108 -15.65 21.73 19.57
N ALA A 109 -15.42 22.87 18.90
CA ALA A 109 -16.19 24.09 19.12
C ALA A 109 -17.65 23.96 18.61
N ALA A 110 -17.88 23.22 17.52
CA ALA A 110 -19.21 23.00 16.98
C ALA A 110 -20.05 21.97 17.77
N ALA A 111 -19.43 21.08 18.54
CA ALA A 111 -20.11 20.10 19.38
C ALA A 111 -20.47 20.61 20.79
N GLY A 112 -20.09 21.86 21.11
CA GLY A 112 -20.36 22.53 22.39
C GLY A 112 -21.38 23.67 22.30
N ALA A 113 -22.12 23.79 21.20
CA ALA A 113 -23.19 24.76 20.98
C ALA A 113 -24.53 24.03 20.76
#